data_AF-A0A396A9S4-F1
#
_entry.id   AF-A0A396A9S4-F1
#
_cell.length_a   1.000
_cell.length_b   1.000
_cell.length_c   1.000
_cell.angle_alpha   90.00
_cell.angle_beta   90.00
_cell.angle_gamma   90.00
#
_symmetry.space_group_name_H-M   'P 1'
#
loop_
_entity.id
_entity.type
_entity.pdbx_description
1 polymer ?
#
loop_
_entity_poly.entity_id
_entity_poly.type
_entity_poly.pdbx_seq_one_letter_code
_entity_poly.pdbx_strand_id
1 'polypeptide(L)'
;MKEVKKRRRKNALIVLLAMLVAVVFSGYGVVSENMLVASMAELSAEYGFNDYSVTTMIEFKDWDGINQGVLANEISAAKAEEVLNKGYCLEYMQSWKDAGKIPQDFTPSSAKTSSTGSQSQNASTENTKQETAKSDTSSTNTSTKVETKKYSDEEIASAWKLTTTVDATCATDGYKEYKNTLTNEKKTETIPATGQHDYQVTDSVDATCTEKGSVTYTCSVCGDSYTEETDMLEHSYEIVDQKDATCTEDGYTKYECSVCGDSYEETVKATGHDEGEWKTTKEPSMFSEGSKELRCTVCGEVLDTQSIPQTCPISLAGVVVIAVAVVAVITGVVIVLRKKKKKVA
;
A
#
# COMPACT_ATOMS: atom_id res chain seq x y z
N MET A 1 23.63 83.87 -50.22
CA MET A 1 24.09 82.67 -49.47
C MET A 1 23.28 82.30 -48.21
N LYS A 2 22.64 83.25 -47.49
CA LYS A 2 21.90 82.94 -46.24
C LYS A 2 20.55 82.22 -46.44
N GLU A 3 19.80 82.52 -47.51
CA GLU A 3 18.49 81.89 -47.77
C GLU A 3 18.59 80.43 -48.29
N VAL A 4 19.65 80.10 -49.03
CA VAL A 4 19.91 78.72 -49.50
C VAL A 4 20.30 77.79 -48.33
N LYS A 5 21.06 78.29 -47.35
CA LYS A 5 21.40 77.56 -46.11
C LYS A 5 20.17 77.31 -45.22
N LYS A 6 19.17 78.21 -45.26
CA LYS A 6 17.94 78.12 -44.45
C LYS A 6 16.92 77.14 -45.04
N ARG A 7 16.78 77.09 -46.38
CA ARG A 7 15.98 76.06 -47.07
C ARG A 7 16.55 74.65 -46.90
N ARG A 8 17.88 74.48 -47.01
CA ARG A 8 18.53 73.18 -46.77
C ARG A 8 18.32 72.65 -45.34
N ARG A 9 18.35 73.52 -44.33
CA ARG A 9 18.11 73.12 -42.92
C ARG A 9 16.65 72.72 -42.63
N LYS A 10 15.67 73.40 -43.24
CA LYS A 10 14.25 73.01 -43.11
C LYS A 10 13.95 71.69 -43.81
N ASN A 11 14.51 71.47 -45.01
CA ASN A 11 14.32 70.22 -45.74
C ASN A 11 15.05 69.05 -45.06
N ALA A 12 16.23 69.28 -44.47
CA ALA A 12 16.93 68.26 -43.68
C ALA A 12 16.15 67.85 -42.41
N LEU A 13 15.46 68.79 -41.77
CA LEU A 13 14.68 68.52 -40.56
C LEU A 13 13.36 67.78 -40.88
N ILE A 14 12.75 68.06 -42.03
CA ILE A 14 11.58 67.32 -42.55
C ILE A 14 11.98 65.90 -42.97
N VAL A 15 13.15 65.72 -43.61
CA VAL A 15 13.67 64.39 -43.99
C VAL A 15 14.07 63.58 -42.75
N LEU A 16 14.64 64.19 -41.72
CA LEU A 16 14.93 63.52 -40.44
C LEU A 16 13.65 63.12 -39.70
N LEU A 17 12.61 63.96 -39.69
CA LEU A 17 11.30 63.61 -39.13
C LEU A 17 10.61 62.50 -39.93
N ALA A 18 10.71 62.52 -41.26
CA ALA A 18 10.17 61.45 -42.11
C ALA A 18 10.91 60.11 -41.93
N MET A 19 12.24 60.14 -41.73
CA MET A 19 13.03 58.94 -41.41
C MET A 19 12.72 58.40 -40.00
N LEU A 20 12.48 59.27 -39.01
CA LEU A 20 12.08 58.84 -37.66
C LEU A 20 10.69 58.19 -37.66
N VAL A 21 9.74 58.72 -38.44
CA VAL A 21 8.43 58.10 -38.63
C VAL A 21 8.55 56.77 -39.37
N ALA A 22 9.42 56.66 -40.39
CA ALA A 22 9.65 55.39 -41.09
C ALA A 22 10.30 54.31 -40.20
N VAL A 23 11.22 54.66 -39.30
CA VAL A 23 11.83 53.73 -38.33
C VAL A 23 10.81 53.24 -37.30
N VAL A 24 9.86 54.09 -36.90
CA VAL A 24 8.74 53.69 -36.04
C VAL A 24 7.77 52.76 -36.78
N PHE A 25 7.55 52.92 -38.09
CA PHE A 25 6.69 52.03 -38.89
C PHE A 25 7.36 50.71 -39.31
N SER A 26 8.69 50.65 -39.46
CA SER A 26 9.42 49.42 -39.81
C SER A 26 9.80 48.55 -38.59
N GLY A 27 9.58 49.04 -37.36
CA GLY A 27 9.71 48.25 -36.13
C GLY A 27 8.47 47.42 -35.76
N TYR A 28 7.39 47.52 -36.54
CA TYR A 28 6.14 46.75 -36.33
C TYR A 28 6.11 45.41 -37.07
N GLY A 29 7.26 44.90 -37.50
CA GLY A 29 7.38 43.53 -38.00
C GLY A 29 8.52 42.83 -37.26
N VAL A 30 8.26 41.61 -36.78
CA VAL A 30 9.15 40.72 -36.00
C VAL A 30 9.08 40.91 -34.49
N VAL A 31 7.95 40.52 -33.88
CA VAL A 31 7.96 39.82 -32.58
C VAL A 31 6.82 38.80 -32.56
N SER A 32 7.07 37.57 -32.99
CA SER A 32 6.37 36.37 -32.47
C SER A 32 6.88 35.09 -33.14
N GLU A 33 8.15 34.74 -32.99
CA GLU A 33 8.55 33.32 -32.97
C GLU A 33 9.66 33.14 -31.93
N ASN A 34 9.55 32.05 -31.17
CA ASN A 34 10.49 31.56 -30.15
C ASN A 34 10.55 32.27 -28.79
N MET A 35 9.51 32.06 -27.99
CA MET A 35 9.69 31.84 -26.54
C MET A 35 8.81 30.68 -26.08
N LEU A 36 9.07 29.50 -26.61
CA LEU A 36 8.55 28.22 -26.11
C LEU A 36 9.21 27.10 -26.92
N VAL A 37 10.40 26.66 -26.52
CA VAL A 37 10.85 25.25 -26.46
C VAL A 37 12.22 25.28 -25.77
N ALA A 38 12.22 25.24 -24.44
CA ALA A 38 13.39 24.91 -23.63
C ALA A 38 12.97 24.25 -22.31
N SER A 39 11.96 23.37 -22.36
CA SER A 39 11.58 22.54 -21.22
C SER A 39 11.16 21.12 -21.60
N MET A 40 11.47 20.66 -22.82
CA MET A 40 11.07 19.31 -23.27
C MET A 40 12.20 18.69 -24.12
N ALA A 41 13.34 18.42 -23.49
CA ALA A 41 14.36 17.52 -24.01
C ALA A 41 15.21 16.87 -22.90
N GLU A 42 14.62 16.67 -21.72
CA GLU A 42 15.08 15.73 -20.69
C GLU A 42 13.90 14.90 -20.17
N LEU A 43 13.01 14.49 -21.08
CA LEU A 43 11.93 13.55 -20.78
C LEU A 43 12.15 12.24 -21.55
N SER A 44 13.38 11.73 -21.49
CA SER A 44 13.71 10.38 -21.91
C SER A 44 14.66 9.76 -20.91
N ALA A 45 14.14 8.79 -20.16
CA ALA A 45 14.86 7.78 -19.41
C ALA A 45 15.56 8.22 -18.11
N GLU A 46 14.76 8.51 -17.08
CA GLU A 46 15.06 8.03 -15.72
C GLU A 46 13.73 7.98 -14.95
N TYR A 47 12.84 7.04 -15.30
CA TYR A 47 11.72 6.69 -14.42
C TYR A 47 12.31 5.88 -13.27
N GLY A 48 12.95 6.59 -12.34
CA GLY A 48 13.57 6.02 -11.15
C GLY A 48 12.48 5.42 -10.28
N PHE A 49 12.23 4.14 -10.50
CA PHE A 49 11.46 3.29 -9.64
C PHE A 49 12.13 3.28 -8.27
N ASN A 50 11.38 3.63 -7.24
CA ASN A 50 11.91 3.80 -5.90
C ASN A 50 11.01 3.08 -4.90
N ASP A 51 11.54 2.86 -3.70
CA ASP A 51 10.86 2.14 -2.62
C ASP A 51 9.44 2.67 -2.28
N TYR A 52 9.10 3.91 -2.66
CA TYR A 52 7.77 4.50 -2.43
C TYR A 52 6.68 3.93 -3.35
N SER A 53 7.05 3.50 -4.57
CA SER A 53 6.11 2.97 -5.56
C SER A 53 5.65 1.52 -5.30
N VAL A 54 6.38 0.79 -4.43
CA VAL A 54 6.15 -0.63 -4.11
C VAL A 54 4.75 -0.89 -3.53
N THR A 55 4.25 0.02 -2.68
CA THR A 55 2.92 -0.13 -2.07
C THR A 55 1.81 -0.09 -3.13
N THR A 56 1.88 0.87 -4.05
CA THR A 56 0.91 1.00 -5.15
C THR A 56 0.95 -0.23 -6.08
N MET A 57 2.13 -0.77 -6.36
CA MET A 57 2.22 -2.01 -7.15
C MET A 57 1.65 -3.24 -6.44
N ILE A 58 1.78 -3.33 -5.11
CA ILE A 58 1.13 -4.38 -4.33
C ILE A 58 -0.40 -4.25 -4.46
N GLU A 59 -0.94 -3.03 -4.40
CA GLU A 59 -2.38 -2.76 -4.58
C GLU A 59 -2.87 -3.17 -5.99
N PHE A 60 -2.09 -2.87 -7.03
CA PHE A 60 -2.39 -3.26 -8.41
C PHE A 60 -1.96 -4.70 -8.77
N LYS A 61 -1.40 -5.46 -7.82
CA LYS A 61 -0.89 -6.83 -8.00
C LYS A 61 0.15 -6.97 -9.13
N ASP A 62 0.96 -5.94 -9.33
CA ASP A 62 2.02 -5.91 -10.34
C ASP A 62 3.31 -6.56 -9.83
N TRP A 63 3.25 -7.89 -9.67
CA TRP A 63 4.38 -8.68 -9.15
C TRP A 63 5.58 -8.70 -10.12
N ASP A 64 5.29 -8.71 -11.42
CA ASP A 64 6.30 -8.64 -12.47
C ASP A 64 7.06 -7.30 -12.42
N GLY A 65 6.36 -6.17 -12.24
CA GLY A 65 6.97 -4.86 -12.06
C GLY A 65 7.90 -4.81 -10.84
N ILE A 66 7.45 -5.34 -9.70
CA ILE A 66 8.26 -5.43 -8.48
C ILE A 66 9.50 -6.30 -8.71
N ASN A 67 9.35 -7.46 -9.36
CA ASN A 67 10.47 -8.35 -9.68
C ASN A 67 11.51 -7.66 -10.58
N GLN A 68 11.08 -6.99 -11.63
CA GLN A 68 11.98 -6.26 -12.53
C GLN A 68 12.76 -5.17 -11.79
N GLY A 69 12.10 -4.38 -10.94
CA GLY A 69 12.80 -3.32 -10.20
C GLY A 69 13.73 -3.84 -9.11
N VAL A 70 13.45 -4.98 -8.46
CA VAL A 70 14.43 -5.64 -7.56
C VAL A 70 15.64 -6.12 -8.34
N LEU A 71 15.46 -6.73 -9.51
CA LEU A 71 16.55 -7.20 -10.36
C LEU A 71 17.40 -6.04 -10.89
N ALA A 72 16.78 -4.91 -11.21
CA ALA A 72 17.41 -3.68 -11.67
C ALA A 72 18.12 -2.87 -10.56
N ASN A 73 17.98 -3.25 -9.29
CA ASN A 73 18.42 -2.49 -8.09
C ASN A 73 17.69 -1.15 -7.89
N GLU A 74 16.50 -1.03 -8.45
CA GLU A 74 15.63 0.13 -8.27
C GLU A 74 14.80 0.01 -6.97
N ILE A 75 14.48 -1.21 -6.55
CA ILE A 75 13.98 -1.53 -5.20
C ILE A 75 15.15 -1.97 -4.33
N SER A 76 15.23 -1.42 -3.11
CA SER A 76 16.26 -1.80 -2.15
C SER A 76 16.07 -3.22 -1.61
N ALA A 77 17.16 -3.87 -1.21
CA ALA A 77 17.11 -5.20 -0.60
C ALA A 77 16.20 -5.24 0.65
N ALA A 78 16.26 -4.20 1.50
CA ALA A 78 15.39 -4.08 2.67
C ALA A 78 13.91 -4.03 2.30
N LYS A 79 13.57 -3.35 1.19
CA LYS A 79 12.21 -3.26 0.70
C LYS A 79 11.74 -4.57 0.05
N ALA A 80 12.61 -5.26 -0.68
CA ALA A 80 12.35 -6.60 -1.21
C ALA A 80 12.07 -7.62 -0.08
N GLU A 81 12.85 -7.56 1.01
CA GLU A 81 12.62 -8.36 2.22
C GLU A 81 11.27 -8.03 2.89
N GLU A 82 10.89 -6.74 2.96
CA GLU A 82 9.58 -6.32 3.48
C GLU A 82 8.41 -6.88 2.65
N VAL A 83 8.52 -6.84 1.32
CA VAL A 83 7.53 -7.39 0.38
C VAL A 83 7.32 -8.88 0.62
N LEU A 84 8.42 -9.64 0.73
CA LEU A 84 8.38 -11.08 1.01
C LEU A 84 7.84 -11.38 2.41
N ASN A 85 8.22 -10.60 3.43
CA ASN A 85 7.72 -10.76 4.79
C ASN A 85 6.21 -10.56 4.89
N LYS A 86 5.63 -9.71 4.03
CA LYS A 86 4.19 -9.49 3.90
C LYS A 86 3.48 -10.57 3.07
N GLY A 87 4.21 -11.55 2.51
CA GLY A 87 3.66 -12.66 1.73
C GLY A 87 3.48 -12.37 0.24
N TYR A 88 3.99 -11.25 -0.27
CA TYR A 88 3.92 -10.90 -1.69
C TYR A 88 5.18 -11.34 -2.44
N CYS A 89 5.08 -11.55 -3.76
CA CYS A 89 6.20 -11.93 -4.64
C CYS A 89 6.97 -13.19 -4.23
N LEU A 90 6.37 -14.11 -3.45
CA LEU A 90 7.02 -15.34 -2.97
C LEU A 90 7.56 -16.22 -4.10
N GLU A 91 6.90 -16.18 -5.27
CA GLU A 91 7.33 -16.88 -6.48
C GLU A 91 8.71 -16.43 -7.00
N TYR A 92 9.10 -15.18 -6.73
CA TYR A 92 10.39 -14.61 -7.13
C TYR A 92 11.49 -14.78 -6.08
N MET A 93 11.17 -15.27 -4.87
CA MET A 93 12.12 -15.36 -3.75
C MET A 93 13.40 -16.12 -4.11
N GLN A 94 13.29 -17.27 -4.77
CA GLN A 94 14.47 -18.06 -5.15
C GLN A 94 15.31 -17.33 -6.19
N SER A 95 14.67 -16.65 -7.15
CA SER A 95 15.37 -15.86 -8.16
C SER A 95 16.13 -14.68 -7.56
N TRP A 96 15.59 -14.04 -6.52
CA TRP A 96 16.24 -12.94 -5.82
C TRP A 96 17.41 -13.42 -4.96
N LYS A 97 17.31 -14.61 -4.37
CA LYS A 97 18.45 -15.27 -3.71
C LYS A 97 19.54 -15.56 -4.72
N ASP A 98 19.22 -16.26 -5.81
CA ASP A 98 20.21 -16.65 -6.82
C ASP A 98 20.90 -15.42 -7.45
N ALA A 99 20.17 -14.30 -7.60
CA ALA A 99 20.69 -13.03 -8.08
C ALA A 99 21.42 -12.19 -7.01
N GLY A 100 21.54 -12.66 -5.77
CA GLY A 100 22.21 -11.97 -4.67
C GLY A 100 21.51 -10.68 -4.21
N LYS A 101 20.20 -10.54 -4.48
CA LYS A 101 19.40 -9.36 -4.13
C LYS A 101 18.88 -9.40 -2.69
N ILE A 102 18.73 -10.60 -2.14
CA ILE A 102 18.38 -10.85 -0.73
C ILE A 102 19.31 -11.93 -0.15
N PRO A 103 19.45 -12.03 1.19
CA PRO A 103 20.28 -13.05 1.83
C PRO A 103 19.85 -14.48 1.45
N GLN A 104 20.82 -15.39 1.29
CA GLN A 104 20.54 -16.80 0.96
C GLN A 104 19.71 -17.50 2.04
N ASP A 105 19.98 -17.14 3.30
CA ASP A 105 19.32 -17.63 4.51
C ASP A 105 18.02 -16.87 4.85
N PHE A 106 17.60 -15.91 4.01
CA PHE A 106 16.37 -15.17 4.22
C PHE A 106 15.16 -16.12 4.27
N THR A 107 14.34 -16.00 5.31
CA THR A 107 13.07 -16.72 5.48
C THR A 107 11.97 -15.71 5.79
N PRO A 108 10.90 -15.61 4.97
CA PRO A 108 9.86 -14.61 5.19
C PRO A 108 9.03 -14.93 6.43
N SER A 109 8.65 -13.89 7.18
CA SER A 109 7.88 -14.00 8.42
C SER A 109 6.52 -14.69 8.25
N SER A 110 5.96 -14.70 7.04
CA SER A 110 4.71 -15.38 6.69
C SER A 110 4.87 -16.88 6.43
N ALA A 111 6.09 -17.42 6.37
CA ALA A 111 6.38 -18.82 6.08
C ALA A 111 6.67 -19.68 7.32
N LYS A 112 6.03 -19.42 8.46
CA LYS A 112 6.02 -20.37 9.59
C LYS A 112 4.75 -21.20 9.62
N THR A 113 4.73 -22.25 8.80
CA THR A 113 4.10 -23.52 9.14
C THR A 113 4.93 -24.67 8.60
N SER A 114 5.29 -25.58 9.52
CA SER A 114 5.73 -26.96 9.31
C SER A 114 7.21 -27.22 8.94
N SER A 115 8.06 -27.36 9.97
CA SER A 115 8.52 -28.71 10.39
C SER A 115 9.47 -28.67 11.59
N THR A 116 9.25 -29.63 12.48
CA THR A 116 9.92 -29.93 13.74
C THR A 116 11.41 -30.27 13.60
N GLY A 117 12.22 -29.75 14.53
CA GLY A 117 13.61 -30.13 14.69
C GLY A 117 14.21 -29.57 15.98
N SER A 118 13.62 -29.92 17.13
CA SER A 118 14.21 -29.61 18.44
C SER A 118 15.50 -30.42 18.64
N GLN A 119 16.64 -29.82 18.33
CA GLN A 119 17.93 -30.25 18.87
C GLN A 119 18.08 -29.66 20.28
N SER A 120 17.85 -30.50 21.30
CA SER A 120 18.28 -30.20 22.66
C SER A 120 19.76 -30.51 22.80
N GLN A 121 20.47 -29.57 23.40
CA GLN A 121 21.89 -29.63 23.65
C GLN A 121 22.25 -30.71 24.68
N ASN A 122 23.39 -31.35 24.42
CA ASN A 122 24.05 -32.31 25.27
C ASN A 122 24.95 -31.53 26.25
N ALA A 123 24.75 -31.70 27.55
CA ALA A 123 25.70 -31.27 28.57
C ALA A 123 25.81 -32.36 29.64
N SER A 124 26.97 -33.01 29.65
CA SER A 124 27.36 -34.07 30.57
C SER A 124 27.53 -33.55 32.00
N THR A 125 27.17 -34.35 33.00
CA THR A 125 27.97 -34.45 34.22
C THR A 125 27.74 -35.78 34.93
N GLU A 126 28.85 -36.46 35.24
CA GLU A 126 28.97 -37.65 36.11
C GLU A 126 28.66 -37.31 37.57
N ASN A 127 28.07 -38.24 38.35
CA ASN A 127 28.77 -38.97 39.42
C ASN A 127 27.85 -39.91 40.23
N THR A 128 28.14 -41.22 40.13
CA THR A 128 28.65 -42.13 41.18
C THR A 128 28.08 -42.15 42.62
N LYS A 129 27.80 -43.41 43.06
CA LYS A 129 27.93 -44.04 44.41
C LYS A 129 26.81 -43.80 45.45
N GLN A 130 26.47 -44.70 46.38
CA GLN A 130 27.00 -46.01 46.81
C GLN A 130 25.96 -46.72 47.72
N GLU A 131 26.04 -48.05 47.76
CA GLU A 131 25.68 -49.07 48.79
C GLU A 131 25.03 -48.63 50.12
N THR A 132 24.16 -49.43 50.74
CA THR A 132 24.43 -50.51 51.75
C THR A 132 23.09 -50.80 52.46
N ALA A 133 22.76 -51.86 53.21
CA ALA A 133 23.38 -53.11 53.63
C ALA A 133 22.30 -54.10 54.17
N LYS A 134 22.74 -55.36 54.29
CA LYS A 134 22.20 -56.55 54.96
C LYS A 134 21.51 -56.39 56.33
N SER A 135 20.63 -57.36 56.63
CA SER A 135 20.59 -58.15 57.87
C SER A 135 19.65 -59.35 57.63
N ASP A 136 20.10 -60.61 57.51
CA ASP A 136 20.62 -61.57 58.50
C ASP A 136 19.56 -62.35 59.31
N THR A 137 19.61 -63.68 59.10
CA THR A 137 19.51 -64.78 60.10
C THR A 137 18.14 -65.39 60.47
N SER A 138 17.90 -66.55 59.84
CA SER A 138 17.62 -67.89 60.42
C SER A 138 16.65 -68.05 61.60
N SER A 139 15.65 -68.95 61.45
CA SER A 139 15.68 -70.30 62.07
C SER A 139 14.40 -71.13 61.85
N THR A 140 14.59 -72.26 61.17
CA THR A 140 14.10 -73.63 61.42
C THR A 140 12.66 -73.97 61.88
N ASN A 141 12.06 -74.85 61.05
CA ASN A 141 11.36 -76.11 61.32
C ASN A 141 9.98 -76.11 62.03
N THR A 142 8.93 -76.53 61.31
CA THR A 142 8.43 -77.93 61.34
C THR A 142 7.24 -78.12 60.39
N SER A 143 7.35 -79.19 59.61
CA SER A 143 6.44 -79.86 58.67
C SER A 143 4.92 -79.64 58.79
N THR A 144 4.29 -79.36 57.65
CA THR A 144 3.10 -80.09 57.22
C THR A 144 3.24 -80.37 55.73
N LYS A 145 3.52 -81.64 55.43
CA LYS A 145 3.67 -82.21 54.09
C LYS A 145 2.29 -82.21 53.41
N VAL A 146 1.98 -81.18 52.64
CA VAL A 146 1.04 -81.31 51.52
C VAL A 146 1.88 -81.89 50.39
N GLU A 147 1.64 -83.15 50.03
CA GLU A 147 2.20 -83.72 48.81
C GLU A 147 1.68 -82.92 47.62
N THR A 148 2.44 -81.91 47.20
CA THR A 148 2.26 -81.28 45.90
C THR A 148 2.49 -82.38 44.88
N LYS A 149 1.42 -82.83 44.20
CA LYS A 149 1.56 -83.65 42.99
C LYS A 149 2.55 -82.93 42.09
N LYS A 150 3.72 -83.54 41.91
CA LYS A 150 4.76 -83.02 41.03
C LYS A 150 4.38 -83.44 39.63
N TYR A 151 3.60 -82.59 38.97
CA TYR A 151 3.26 -82.74 37.56
C TYR A 151 4.52 -82.60 36.71
N SER A 152 4.60 -83.33 35.61
CA SER A 152 5.69 -83.12 34.65
C SER A 152 5.51 -81.79 33.91
N ASP A 153 6.60 -81.25 33.36
CA ASP A 153 6.54 -79.97 32.64
C ASP A 153 5.61 -80.05 31.42
N GLU A 154 5.48 -81.23 30.80
CA GLU A 154 4.55 -81.50 29.69
C GLU A 154 3.08 -81.51 30.13
N GLU A 155 2.80 -82.06 31.31
CA GLU A 155 1.45 -82.05 31.90
C GLU A 155 1.04 -80.62 32.26
N ILE A 156 1.96 -79.82 32.82
CA ILE A 156 1.73 -78.42 33.13
C ILE A 156 1.50 -77.61 31.84
N ALA A 157 2.31 -77.83 30.80
CA ALA A 157 2.19 -77.10 29.53
C ALA A 157 0.85 -77.36 28.81
N SER A 158 0.31 -78.57 28.89
CA SER A 158 -0.97 -78.94 28.27
C SER A 158 -2.21 -78.57 29.12
N ALA A 159 -2.01 -78.23 30.40
CA ALA A 159 -3.07 -77.93 31.36
C ALA A 159 -3.53 -76.46 31.38
N TRP A 160 -2.95 -75.58 30.57
CA TRP A 160 -3.37 -74.18 30.44
C TRP A 160 -4.71 -74.08 29.71
N LYS A 161 -5.68 -73.38 30.33
CA LYS A 161 -6.99 -73.09 29.74
C LYS A 161 -7.24 -71.59 29.73
N LEU A 162 -7.74 -71.08 28.62
CA LEU A 162 -8.20 -69.69 28.50
C LEU A 162 -9.41 -69.51 29.43
N THR A 163 -9.37 -68.46 30.24
CA THR A 163 -10.41 -68.18 31.24
C THR A 163 -11.14 -66.88 30.97
N THR A 164 -10.41 -65.84 30.56
CA THR A 164 -10.97 -64.50 30.32
C THR A 164 -10.35 -63.91 29.08
N THR A 165 -11.15 -63.19 28.30
CA THR A 165 -10.70 -62.31 27.22
C THR A 165 -11.33 -60.95 27.45
N VAL A 166 -10.49 -59.92 27.51
CA VAL A 166 -10.91 -58.52 27.46
C VAL A 166 -10.39 -57.97 26.14
N ASP A 167 -11.28 -57.53 25.28
CA ASP A 167 -10.91 -56.98 23.99
C ASP A 167 -10.20 -55.63 24.17
N ALA A 168 -9.25 -55.35 23.27
CA ALA A 168 -8.59 -54.06 23.22
C ALA A 168 -9.55 -52.99 22.69
N THR A 169 -9.41 -51.76 23.19
CA THR A 169 -10.12 -50.59 22.65
C THR A 169 -9.17 -49.75 21.79
N CYS A 170 -9.62 -48.58 21.34
CA CYS A 170 -8.76 -47.64 20.64
C CYS A 170 -7.60 -47.10 21.49
N ALA A 171 -7.75 -47.03 22.82
CA ALA A 171 -6.74 -46.45 23.72
C ALA A 171 -6.26 -47.38 24.83
N THR A 172 -6.98 -48.47 25.12
CA THR A 172 -6.62 -49.41 26.19
C THR A 172 -6.31 -50.78 25.64
N ASP A 173 -5.15 -51.32 26.00
CA ASP A 173 -4.79 -52.70 25.72
C ASP A 173 -5.83 -53.66 26.32
N GLY A 174 -6.16 -54.69 25.54
CA GLY A 174 -6.90 -55.86 26.00
C GLY A 174 -5.97 -56.92 26.56
N TYR A 175 -6.53 -58.04 27.01
CA TYR A 175 -5.71 -59.18 27.43
C TYR A 175 -6.48 -60.50 27.39
N LYS A 176 -5.71 -61.59 27.26
CA LYS A 176 -6.18 -62.96 27.49
C LYS A 176 -5.57 -63.48 28.79
N GLU A 177 -6.39 -63.97 29.71
CA GLU A 177 -5.95 -64.63 30.94
C GLU A 177 -6.11 -66.14 30.82
N TYR A 178 -5.03 -66.87 31.07
CA TYR A 178 -5.00 -68.33 31.13
C TYR A 178 -4.77 -68.79 32.56
N LYS A 179 -5.46 -69.87 32.95
CA LYS A 179 -5.27 -70.54 34.24
C LYS A 179 -4.82 -71.98 34.02
N ASN A 180 -3.78 -72.39 34.73
CA ASN A 180 -3.34 -73.77 34.72
C ASN A 180 -4.26 -74.61 35.62
N THR A 181 -4.84 -75.68 35.07
CA THR A 181 -5.79 -76.52 35.80
C THR A 181 -5.13 -77.44 36.85
N LEU A 182 -3.81 -77.66 36.76
CA LEU A 182 -3.04 -78.51 37.66
C LEU A 182 -2.33 -77.70 38.75
N THR A 183 -1.73 -76.55 38.39
CA THR A 183 -0.95 -75.71 39.32
C THR A 183 -1.72 -74.50 39.86
N ASN A 184 -2.88 -74.16 39.29
CA ASN A 184 -3.64 -72.93 39.55
C ASN A 184 -2.91 -71.62 39.24
N GLU A 185 -1.72 -71.67 38.62
CA GLU A 185 -0.99 -70.49 38.17
C GLU A 185 -1.75 -69.76 37.07
N LYS A 186 -1.48 -68.46 36.94
CA LYS A 186 -2.08 -67.57 35.95
C LYS A 186 -1.00 -66.97 35.05
N LYS A 187 -1.33 -66.84 33.77
CA LYS A 187 -0.51 -66.14 32.77
C LYS A 187 -1.42 -65.21 31.96
N THR A 188 -0.93 -64.01 31.68
CA THR A 188 -1.63 -63.00 30.87
C THR A 188 -0.85 -62.73 29.58
N GLU A 189 -1.58 -62.58 28.47
CA GLU A 189 -1.06 -62.14 27.17
C GLU A 189 -1.78 -60.85 26.76
N THR A 190 -1.03 -59.78 26.53
CA THR A 190 -1.57 -58.46 26.16
C THR A 190 -2.02 -58.44 24.69
N ILE A 191 -3.14 -57.78 24.43
CA ILE A 191 -3.61 -57.43 23.08
C ILE A 191 -3.44 -55.91 22.96
N PRO A 192 -2.59 -55.41 22.05
CA PRO A 192 -2.35 -53.97 21.95
C PRO A 192 -3.62 -53.21 21.57
N ALA A 193 -3.77 -52.00 22.10
CA ALA A 193 -4.79 -51.05 21.68
C ALA A 193 -4.78 -50.88 20.16
N THR A 194 -5.97 -50.75 19.56
CA THR A 194 -6.09 -50.72 18.11
C THR A 194 -5.56 -49.41 17.49
N GLY A 195 -5.54 -48.32 18.28
CA GLY A 195 -5.23 -46.97 17.80
C GLY A 195 -6.25 -46.43 16.79
N GLN A 196 -7.33 -47.16 16.53
CA GLN A 196 -8.34 -46.78 15.55
C GLN A 196 -9.50 -46.11 16.26
N HIS A 197 -9.54 -44.79 16.18
CA HIS A 197 -10.56 -43.95 16.78
C HIS A 197 -11.74 -43.75 15.83
N ASP A 198 -12.95 -43.78 16.38
CA ASP A 198 -14.18 -43.38 15.70
C ASP A 198 -14.59 -41.99 16.21
N TYR A 199 -14.06 -40.98 15.55
CA TYR A 199 -14.25 -39.58 15.89
C TYR A 199 -15.59 -39.06 15.35
N GLN A 200 -16.39 -38.46 16.22
CA GLN A 200 -17.67 -37.87 15.88
C GLN A 200 -17.69 -36.41 16.31
N VAL A 201 -18.41 -35.56 15.56
CA VAL A 201 -18.58 -34.15 15.94
C VAL A 201 -19.37 -34.08 17.24
N THR A 202 -18.80 -33.42 18.23
CA THR A 202 -19.43 -33.23 19.54
C THR A 202 -19.72 -31.78 19.87
N ASP A 203 -18.99 -30.85 19.26
CA ASP A 203 -19.21 -29.42 19.40
C ASP A 203 -18.87 -28.70 18.10
N SER A 204 -19.57 -27.62 17.83
CA SER A 204 -19.32 -26.79 16.65
C SER A 204 -19.75 -25.35 16.91
N VAL A 205 -18.85 -24.42 16.60
CA VAL A 205 -19.08 -22.98 16.64
C VAL A 205 -18.92 -22.46 15.22
N ASP A 206 -19.97 -21.86 14.67
CA ASP A 206 -19.92 -21.26 13.34
C ASP A 206 -19.00 -20.04 13.33
N ALA A 207 -18.25 -19.88 12.24
CA ALA A 207 -17.42 -18.69 12.04
C ALA A 207 -18.28 -17.45 11.80
N THR A 208 -17.76 -16.29 12.21
CA THR A 208 -18.35 -14.97 11.94
C THR A 208 -17.30 -14.08 11.25
N CYS A 209 -17.69 -12.86 10.86
CA CYS A 209 -16.73 -11.88 10.35
C CYS A 209 -15.87 -11.22 11.44
N THR A 210 -16.06 -11.57 12.71
CA THR A 210 -15.26 -11.05 13.84
C THR A 210 -14.56 -12.15 14.65
N GLU A 211 -15.00 -13.40 14.52
CA GLU A 211 -14.50 -14.54 15.28
C GLU A 211 -14.38 -15.77 14.37
N LYS A 212 -13.29 -16.53 14.54
CA LYS A 212 -13.12 -17.84 13.89
C LYS A 212 -14.15 -18.83 14.43
N GLY A 213 -14.55 -19.78 13.59
CA GLY A 213 -15.35 -20.93 14.01
C GLY A 213 -14.47 -22.11 14.41
N SER A 214 -15.10 -23.17 14.88
CA SER A 214 -14.41 -24.42 15.21
C SER A 214 -15.34 -25.63 15.18
N VAL A 215 -14.75 -26.82 14.99
CA VAL A 215 -15.44 -28.10 15.08
C VAL A 215 -14.59 -29.03 15.94
N THR A 216 -15.19 -29.56 17.01
CA THR A 216 -14.53 -30.52 17.91
C THR A 216 -15.03 -31.93 17.64
N TYR A 217 -14.08 -32.83 17.44
CA TYR A 217 -14.33 -34.25 17.24
C TYR A 217 -13.90 -35.04 18.47
N THR A 218 -14.75 -35.93 18.96
CA THR A 218 -14.47 -36.76 20.12
C THR A 218 -14.68 -38.24 19.79
N CYS A 219 -13.75 -39.08 20.20
CA CYS A 219 -13.87 -40.53 20.10
C CYS A 219 -14.89 -41.06 21.11
N SER A 220 -15.94 -41.71 20.63
CA SER A 220 -17.03 -42.23 21.47
C SER A 220 -16.59 -43.31 22.47
N VAL A 221 -15.45 -43.97 22.21
CA VAL A 221 -14.95 -45.11 23.00
C VAL A 221 -13.97 -44.68 24.09
N CYS A 222 -13.04 -43.76 23.80
CA CYS A 222 -12.00 -43.36 24.75
C CYS A 222 -12.08 -41.90 25.21
N GLY A 223 -12.94 -41.08 24.60
CA GLY A 223 -13.07 -39.66 24.92
C GLY A 223 -11.91 -38.77 24.46
N ASP A 224 -10.96 -39.32 23.69
CA ASP A 224 -9.92 -38.51 23.05
C ASP A 224 -10.57 -37.52 22.08
N SER A 225 -10.04 -36.31 21.97
CA SER A 225 -10.63 -35.26 21.14
C SER A 225 -9.60 -34.33 20.51
N TYR A 226 -9.98 -33.77 19.37
CA TYR A 226 -9.24 -32.70 18.72
C TYR A 226 -10.21 -31.69 18.12
N THR A 227 -9.72 -30.47 17.89
CA THR A 227 -10.50 -29.36 17.35
C THR A 227 -9.86 -28.84 16.08
N GLU A 228 -10.66 -28.65 15.05
CA GLU A 228 -10.29 -27.95 13.82
C GLU A 228 -10.88 -26.54 13.85
N GLU A 229 -10.06 -25.53 13.56
CA GLU A 229 -10.55 -24.15 13.39
C GLU A 229 -11.03 -23.92 11.96
N THR A 230 -12.07 -23.11 11.82
CA THR A 230 -12.51 -22.58 10.52
C THR A 230 -12.26 -21.08 10.47
N ASP A 231 -11.73 -20.60 9.35
CA ASP A 231 -11.42 -19.18 9.17
C ASP A 231 -12.66 -18.29 9.30
N MET A 232 -12.40 -17.01 9.61
CA MET A 232 -13.44 -15.98 9.70
C MET A 232 -14.13 -15.81 8.35
N LEU A 233 -15.43 -15.47 8.41
CA LEU A 233 -16.16 -15.09 7.21
C LEU A 233 -15.72 -13.70 6.74
N GLU A 234 -15.83 -13.45 5.44
CA GLU A 234 -15.61 -12.10 4.90
C GLU A 234 -16.71 -11.15 5.38
N HIS A 235 -16.37 -9.87 5.54
CA HIS A 235 -17.35 -8.83 5.85
C HIS A 235 -18.31 -8.61 4.67
N SER A 236 -19.60 -8.49 4.96
CA SER A 236 -20.63 -8.11 3.99
C SER A 236 -20.88 -6.61 4.05
N TYR A 237 -20.00 -5.83 3.43
CA TYR A 237 -20.09 -4.37 3.41
C TYR A 237 -21.17 -3.84 2.46
N GLU A 238 -21.96 -2.90 2.94
CA GLU A 238 -23.00 -2.19 2.20
C GLU A 238 -22.82 -0.67 2.31
N ILE A 239 -23.22 0.09 1.29
CA ILE A 239 -23.15 1.55 1.34
C ILE A 239 -24.26 2.07 2.26
N VAL A 240 -23.86 2.77 3.31
CA VAL A 240 -24.79 3.36 4.30
C VAL A 240 -24.91 4.87 4.19
N ASP A 241 -23.91 5.54 3.63
CA ASP A 241 -23.92 6.98 3.38
C ASP A 241 -23.00 7.33 2.20
N GLN A 242 -23.34 8.38 1.46
CA GLN A 242 -22.53 8.86 0.34
C GLN A 242 -22.71 10.37 0.17
N LYS A 243 -21.59 11.06 -0.05
CA LYS A 243 -21.55 12.46 -0.45
C LYS A 243 -20.74 12.57 -1.74
N ASP A 244 -21.35 13.09 -2.79
CA ASP A 244 -20.64 13.33 -4.04
C ASP A 244 -19.59 14.45 -3.88
N ALA A 245 -18.46 14.31 -4.58
CA ALA A 245 -17.42 15.32 -4.60
C ALA A 245 -17.87 16.55 -5.39
N THR A 246 -17.36 17.72 -5.01
CA THR A 246 -17.62 18.99 -5.70
C THR A 246 -16.33 19.56 -6.28
N CYS A 247 -16.38 20.74 -6.91
CA CYS A 247 -15.17 21.38 -7.43
C CYS A 247 -14.09 21.64 -6.36
N THR A 248 -14.49 21.87 -5.11
CA THR A 248 -13.60 22.32 -4.04
C THR A 248 -13.63 21.44 -2.79
N GLU A 249 -14.70 20.66 -2.59
CA GLU A 249 -14.82 19.75 -1.46
C GLU A 249 -14.73 18.29 -1.92
N ASP A 250 -13.92 17.50 -1.20
CA ASP A 250 -13.93 16.04 -1.32
C ASP A 250 -15.32 15.49 -0.95
N GLY A 251 -15.73 14.45 -1.69
CA GLY A 251 -16.83 13.58 -1.38
C GLY A 251 -16.37 12.32 -0.66
N TYR A 252 -17.30 11.43 -0.33
CA TYR A 252 -17.00 10.13 0.27
C TYR A 252 -18.09 9.10 -0.01
N THR A 253 -17.73 7.83 0.12
CA THR A 253 -18.67 6.70 0.20
C THR A 253 -18.36 5.93 1.47
N LYS A 254 -19.35 5.78 2.36
CA LYS A 254 -19.22 5.06 3.63
C LYS A 254 -19.84 3.67 3.50
N TYR A 255 -19.07 2.66 3.87
CA TYR A 255 -19.47 1.27 3.88
C TYR A 255 -19.58 0.75 5.32
N GLU A 256 -20.58 -0.08 5.59
CA GLU A 256 -20.79 -0.73 6.89
C GLU A 256 -21.14 -2.20 6.69
N CYS A 257 -20.52 -3.09 7.47
CA CYS A 257 -20.80 -4.51 7.45
C CYS A 257 -22.15 -4.77 8.11
N SER A 258 -23.11 -5.32 7.35
CA SER A 258 -24.47 -5.58 7.84
C SER A 258 -24.55 -6.62 8.97
N VAL A 259 -23.47 -7.38 9.18
CA VAL A 259 -23.39 -8.43 10.20
C VAL A 259 -22.82 -7.92 11.52
N CYS A 260 -21.70 -7.17 11.48
CA CYS A 260 -20.97 -6.79 12.69
C CYS A 260 -20.89 -5.27 12.95
N GLY A 261 -21.34 -4.43 12.01
CA GLY A 261 -21.30 -2.98 12.13
C GLY A 261 -19.90 -2.36 11.98
N ASP A 262 -18.90 -3.14 11.55
CA ASP A 262 -17.60 -2.57 11.17
C ASP A 262 -17.80 -1.63 9.97
N SER A 263 -17.10 -0.50 9.92
CA SER A 263 -17.32 0.50 8.88
C SER A 263 -16.03 1.18 8.44
N TYR A 264 -15.95 1.49 7.15
CA TYR A 264 -14.88 2.29 6.57
C TYR A 264 -15.43 3.30 5.57
N GLU A 265 -14.62 4.30 5.22
CA GLU A 265 -14.98 5.37 4.30
C GLU A 265 -13.93 5.51 3.21
N GLU A 266 -14.38 5.58 1.96
CA GLU A 266 -13.55 5.89 0.80
C GLU A 266 -13.74 7.35 0.41
N THR A 267 -12.65 8.12 0.42
CA THR A 267 -12.67 9.53 -0.01
C THR A 267 -12.67 9.64 -1.53
N VAL A 268 -13.63 10.38 -2.07
CA VAL A 268 -13.66 10.78 -3.48
C VAL A 268 -13.11 12.20 -3.58
N LYS A 269 -11.95 12.36 -4.22
CA LYS A 269 -11.29 13.67 -4.30
C LYS A 269 -12.16 14.69 -5.04
N ALA A 270 -12.07 15.96 -4.63
CA ALA A 270 -12.69 17.08 -5.29
C ALA A 270 -12.41 17.05 -6.80
N THR A 271 -13.42 17.34 -7.62
CA THR A 271 -13.34 17.21 -9.08
C THR A 271 -12.44 18.27 -9.71
N GLY A 272 -12.13 19.34 -8.97
CA GLY A 272 -11.51 20.53 -9.52
C GLY A 272 -12.48 21.36 -10.37
N HIS A 273 -11.94 22.37 -11.05
CA HIS A 273 -12.71 23.29 -11.87
C HIS A 273 -12.56 22.98 -13.36
N ASP A 274 -13.69 22.93 -14.06
CA ASP A 274 -13.73 22.83 -15.52
C ASP A 274 -13.76 24.22 -16.14
N GLU A 275 -12.73 24.54 -16.92
CA GLU A 275 -12.62 25.83 -17.61
C GLU A 275 -13.80 26.06 -18.57
N GLY A 276 -14.48 27.19 -18.42
CA GLY A 276 -15.51 27.65 -19.34
C GLY A 276 -14.98 28.57 -20.44
N GLU A 277 -15.87 29.39 -20.98
CA GLU A 277 -15.48 30.41 -21.96
C GLU A 277 -15.14 31.74 -21.28
N TRP A 278 -14.22 32.48 -21.88
CA TRP A 278 -13.93 33.86 -21.49
C TRP A 278 -15.14 34.75 -21.73
N LYS A 279 -15.60 35.43 -20.67
CA LYS A 279 -16.71 36.38 -20.75
C LYS A 279 -16.22 37.78 -20.44
N THR A 280 -16.41 38.72 -21.36
CA THR A 280 -16.17 40.15 -21.11
C THR A 280 -17.10 40.64 -20.01
N THR A 281 -16.53 41.09 -18.89
CA THR A 281 -17.28 41.69 -17.78
C THR A 281 -17.31 43.21 -17.86
N LYS A 282 -16.33 43.80 -18.54
CA LYS A 282 -16.25 45.24 -18.80
C LYS A 282 -15.65 45.49 -20.17
N GLU A 283 -16.39 46.16 -21.04
CA GLU A 283 -15.89 46.56 -22.35
C GLU A 283 -14.75 47.60 -22.22
N PRO A 284 -13.66 47.47 -22.99
CA PRO A 284 -12.65 48.52 -23.08
C PRO A 284 -13.23 49.77 -23.75
N SER A 285 -12.77 50.95 -23.32
CA SER A 285 -13.11 52.22 -23.97
C SER A 285 -11.89 52.86 -24.61
N MET A 286 -12.07 54.05 -25.19
CA MET A 286 -10.96 54.85 -25.72
C MET A 286 -9.92 55.20 -24.65
N PHE A 287 -10.32 55.25 -23.38
CA PHE A 287 -9.48 55.78 -22.31
C PHE A 287 -9.49 54.94 -21.03
N SER A 288 -10.13 53.78 -21.06
CA SER A 288 -10.20 52.87 -19.91
C SER A 288 -10.05 51.44 -20.38
N GLU A 289 -9.29 50.67 -19.62
CA GLU A 289 -9.19 49.23 -19.82
C GLU A 289 -10.52 48.53 -19.52
N GLY A 290 -10.78 47.48 -20.29
CA GLY A 290 -11.84 46.51 -20.06
C GLY A 290 -11.34 45.33 -19.25
N SER A 291 -12.20 44.36 -19.00
CA SER A 291 -11.87 43.10 -18.32
C SER A 291 -12.72 41.95 -18.85
N LYS A 292 -12.14 40.76 -18.86
CA LYS A 292 -12.83 39.50 -19.09
C LYS A 292 -12.48 38.52 -17.97
N GLU A 293 -13.39 37.60 -17.69
CA GLU A 293 -13.25 36.57 -16.67
C GLU A 293 -13.42 35.19 -17.30
N LEU A 294 -12.66 34.22 -16.81
CA LEU A 294 -12.83 32.80 -17.07
C LEU A 294 -13.54 32.19 -15.87
N ARG A 295 -14.62 31.44 -16.10
CA ARG A 295 -15.43 30.87 -15.01
C ARG A 295 -15.55 29.36 -15.16
N CYS A 296 -15.59 28.67 -14.03
CA CYS A 296 -15.87 27.24 -13.98
C CYS A 296 -17.27 26.96 -14.53
N THR A 297 -17.41 26.00 -15.44
CA THR A 297 -18.71 25.63 -16.01
C THR A 297 -19.61 24.90 -15.01
N VAL A 298 -19.01 24.20 -14.04
CA VAL A 298 -19.72 23.39 -13.04
C VAL A 298 -20.21 24.24 -11.86
N CYS A 299 -19.33 25.03 -11.23
CA CYS A 299 -19.67 25.81 -10.03
C CYS A 299 -19.80 27.33 -10.25
N GLY A 300 -19.39 27.86 -11.40
CA GLY A 300 -19.47 29.30 -11.72
C GLY A 300 -18.40 30.19 -11.08
N GLU A 301 -17.48 29.61 -10.31
CA GLU A 301 -16.35 30.31 -9.68
C GLU A 301 -15.43 30.95 -10.72
N VAL A 302 -14.85 32.11 -10.41
CA VAL A 302 -13.92 32.80 -11.30
C VAL A 302 -12.54 32.18 -11.17
N LEU A 303 -12.05 31.59 -12.25
CA LEU A 303 -10.76 30.92 -12.31
C LEU A 303 -9.63 31.89 -12.65
N ASP A 304 -9.89 32.83 -13.57
CA ASP A 304 -8.92 33.84 -13.99
C ASP A 304 -9.63 35.15 -14.40
N THR A 305 -8.91 36.26 -14.29
CA THR A 305 -9.35 37.59 -14.71
C THR A 305 -8.24 38.28 -15.50
N GLN A 306 -8.55 38.70 -16.72
CA GLN A 306 -7.60 39.39 -17.59
C GLN A 306 -8.10 40.79 -17.97
N SER A 307 -7.19 41.77 -17.98
CA SER A 307 -7.48 43.10 -18.49
C SER A 307 -7.44 43.12 -20.02
N ILE A 308 -8.36 43.89 -20.61
CA ILE A 308 -8.40 44.14 -22.05
C ILE A 308 -7.86 45.56 -22.28
N PRO A 309 -6.79 45.73 -23.07
CA PRO A 309 -6.18 47.04 -23.26
C PRO A 309 -7.19 48.04 -23.84
N GLN A 310 -7.07 49.30 -23.42
CA GLN A 310 -7.83 50.42 -23.98
C GLN A 310 -7.59 50.54 -25.49
N THR A 311 -8.58 51.05 -26.23
CA THR A 311 -8.52 51.11 -27.71
C THR A 311 -7.60 52.21 -28.24
N CYS A 312 -7.26 53.22 -27.42
CA CYS A 312 -6.27 54.24 -27.76
C CYS A 312 -4.91 53.91 -27.13
N PRO A 313 -3.79 53.91 -27.89
CA PRO A 313 -2.47 53.64 -27.32
C PRO A 313 -1.98 54.73 -26.34
N ILE A 314 -2.67 55.88 -26.27
CA ILE A 314 -2.34 56.99 -25.39
C ILE A 314 -3.47 57.12 -24.36
N SER A 315 -3.11 57.04 -23.07
CA SER A 315 -4.05 57.24 -21.98
C SER A 315 -4.68 58.64 -22.02
N LEU A 316 -5.84 58.81 -21.37
CA LEU A 316 -6.49 60.12 -21.24
C LEU A 316 -5.52 61.18 -20.69
N ALA A 317 -4.72 60.82 -19.70
CA ALA A 317 -3.70 61.69 -19.14
C ALA A 317 -2.66 62.10 -20.19
N GLY A 318 -2.21 61.16 -21.02
CA GLY A 318 -1.31 61.45 -22.14
C GLY A 318 -1.93 62.40 -23.17
N VAL A 319 -3.20 62.20 -23.53
CA VAL A 319 -3.93 63.10 -24.45
C VAL A 319 -4.05 64.51 -23.86
N VAL A 320 -4.37 64.63 -22.57
CA VAL A 320 -4.45 65.92 -21.87
C VAL A 320 -3.08 66.62 -21.86
N VAL A 321 -1.99 65.90 -21.59
CA VAL A 321 -0.62 66.46 -21.61
C VAL A 321 -0.25 66.97 -23.00
N ILE A 322 -0.53 66.20 -24.06
CA ILE A 322 -0.28 66.60 -25.44
C ILE A 322 -1.10 67.85 -25.80
N ALA A 323 -2.39 67.86 -25.44
CA ALA A 323 -3.27 69.01 -25.71
C ALA A 323 -2.77 70.28 -25.01
N VAL A 324 -2.37 70.20 -23.74
CA VAL A 324 -1.79 71.32 -22.98
C VAL A 324 -0.49 71.81 -23.62
N ALA A 325 0.39 70.89 -24.04
CA ALA A 325 1.63 71.23 -24.73
C ALA A 325 1.37 71.96 -26.06
N VAL A 326 0.41 71.49 -26.87
CA VAL A 326 0.04 72.13 -28.13
C VAL A 326 -0.53 73.53 -27.91
N VAL A 327 -1.42 73.71 -26.93
CA VAL A 327 -1.97 75.02 -26.57
C VAL A 327 -0.85 75.97 -26.12
N ALA A 328 0.09 75.51 -25.29
CA ALA A 328 1.23 76.31 -24.85
C ALA A 328 2.12 76.75 -26.05
N VAL A 329 2.39 75.85 -27.00
CA VAL A 329 3.15 76.15 -28.21
C VAL A 329 2.42 77.17 -29.09
N ILE A 330 1.12 76.98 -29.35
CA ILE A 330 0.31 77.93 -30.14
C ILE A 330 0.32 79.31 -29.48
N THR A 331 0.11 79.38 -28.17
CA THR A 331 0.12 80.63 -27.42
C THR A 331 1.48 81.31 -27.51
N GLY A 332 2.58 80.55 -27.37
CA GLY A 332 3.95 81.04 -27.57
C GLY A 332 4.19 81.60 -28.97
N VAL A 333 3.74 80.90 -30.03
CA VAL A 333 3.86 81.37 -31.42
C VAL A 333 3.06 82.65 -31.64
N VAL A 334 1.83 82.75 -31.13
CA VAL A 334 1.00 83.96 -31.21
C VAL A 334 1.67 85.15 -30.53
N ILE A 335 2.28 84.94 -29.35
CA ILE A 335 3.04 85.98 -28.64
C ILE A 335 4.24 86.44 -29.48
N VAL A 336 5.00 85.52 -30.08
CA VAL A 336 6.14 85.85 -30.96
C VAL A 336 5.69 86.64 -32.20
N LEU A 337 4.59 86.24 -32.83
CA LEU A 337 4.03 86.95 -34.00
C LEU A 337 3.53 88.35 -33.64
N ARG A 338 2.87 88.51 -32.48
CA ARG A 338 2.46 89.83 -31.96
C ARG A 338 3.67 90.72 -31.65
N LYS A 339 4.73 90.18 -31.04
CA LYS A 339 5.99 90.90 -30.80
C LYS A 339 6.68 91.32 -32.11
N LYS A 340 6.61 90.51 -33.17
CA LYS A 340 7.13 90.88 -34.49
C LYS A 340 6.33 92.00 -35.15
N LYS A 341 4.99 91.97 -35.10
CA LYS A 341 4.15 93.07 -35.63
C LYS A 341 4.43 94.40 -34.93
N LYS A 342 4.65 94.41 -33.62
CA LYS A 342 5.01 95.63 -32.86
C LYS A 342 6.42 96.19 -33.14
N LYS A 343 7.30 95.45 -33.83
CA LYS A 343 8.65 95.93 -34.21
C LYS A 343 8.74 96.45 -35.65
N VAL A 344 7.66 96.35 -36.43
CA VAL A 344 7.60 96.74 -37.85
C VAL A 344 6.64 97.93 -38.08
N ALA A 345 5.91 98.35 -37.04
CA ALA A 345 5.20 99.63 -36.96
C ALA A 345 6.05 100.62 -36.18
#